data_AF-A0A7Y3JGD6-F1
#
_entry.id   AF-A0A7Y3JGD6-F1
#
_cell.length_a   1.000
_cell.length_b   1.000
_cell.length_c   1.000
_cell.angle_alpha   90.00
_cell.angle_beta   90.00
_cell.angle_gamma   90.00
#
_symmetry.space_group_name_H-M   'P 1'
#
loop_
_entity.id
_entity.type
_entity.pdbx_description
1 polymer ?
#
loop_
_entity_poly.entity_id
_entity_poly.type
_entity_poly.pdbx_seq_one_letter_code
_entity_poly.pdbx_strand_id
1 'polypeptide(L)'
;MDGKTMSPGVVTSAYAYSINDGDTAWLLISAAIVLMMTIPGLALFYGGMVRRKNILATIYYSLGSVLVVSVLWVIVQYTLGFRGFGNNGVWGDLSAFMHNGVLFATGHGQNTQPWHGAPTIPESVYSMFQLMFAIITVALISGAIVERMSITAWLIFSAVWSLIVYMPLSHMVWAGGWLANPNGLASLFGSAAVANGQGAIDFAGGLVVHTSSGISALVLALMLGPRVRYGKDPIIPNNIAFTFLGAALLWVGWFGFNAGSATSAGTLAGSAFFVTNTATAMAGLTWAIIEYIHHKKPTVIGAVTGAVAGLVAITPASGYVDATGALFIGIIVAIVCYMSVAFLKKALGYDDALDTFGVHAVGGMTGALLTGVFCNPDIGAYFSGKPVQGVFYSGNWTQLGIQAASVLVAVLIAVVGTILSYGITRIFTKVRVEPQEEVTGLDQCLLGEKQGER
;
A
#
# COMPACT_ATOMS: atom_id res chain seq x y z
N MET A 1 -22.31 33.61 -52.10
CA MET A 1 -20.92 34.06 -51.86
C MET A 1 -21.09 35.23 -50.90
N ASP A 2 -20.94 35.03 -49.60
CA ASP A 2 -19.64 34.82 -48.96
C ASP A 2 -19.63 33.70 -47.93
N GLY A 3 -18.71 32.75 -48.14
CA GLY A 3 -18.35 31.74 -47.17
C GLY A 3 -17.28 32.27 -46.22
N LYS A 4 -17.61 32.34 -44.94
CA LYS A 4 -16.61 32.32 -43.87
C LYS A 4 -16.79 31.01 -43.10
N THR A 5 -15.96 30.04 -43.45
CA THR A 5 -15.73 28.82 -42.69
C THR A 5 -15.21 29.19 -41.30
N MET A 6 -16.00 28.95 -40.25
CA MET A 6 -15.48 28.95 -38.89
C MET A 6 -14.57 27.73 -38.73
N SER A 7 -13.31 27.96 -38.36
CA SER A 7 -12.43 26.87 -37.91
C SER A 7 -12.99 26.24 -36.64
N PRO A 8 -12.88 24.92 -36.42
CA PRO A 8 -13.22 24.32 -35.14
C PRO A 8 -12.21 24.80 -34.10
N GLY A 9 -12.60 25.86 -33.37
CA GLY A 9 -11.86 26.32 -32.21
C GLY A 9 -11.82 25.21 -31.17
N VAL A 10 -10.62 24.93 -30.68
CA VAL A 10 -10.39 24.09 -29.51
C VAL A 10 -11.23 24.66 -28.37
N VAL A 11 -12.29 23.97 -27.98
CA VAL A 11 -13.01 24.26 -26.74
C VAL A 11 -12.11 23.78 -25.60
N THR A 12 -11.14 24.60 -25.21
CA THR A 12 -10.55 24.49 -23.86
C THR A 12 -11.63 24.97 -22.89
N SER A 13 -12.52 24.08 -22.46
CA SER A 13 -13.34 24.35 -21.28
C SER A 13 -12.42 24.36 -20.07
N ALA A 14 -11.83 25.52 -19.78
CA ALA A 14 -11.24 25.80 -18.49
C ALA A 14 -12.39 25.86 -17.47
N TYR A 15 -12.82 24.69 -16.98
CA TYR A 15 -13.34 24.66 -15.63
C TYR A 15 -12.13 25.03 -14.76
N ALA A 16 -12.07 26.29 -14.33
CA ALA A 16 -11.21 26.66 -13.23
C ALA A 16 -11.73 25.85 -12.03
N TYR A 17 -11.11 24.70 -11.77
CA TYR A 17 -11.47 23.90 -10.62
C TYR A 17 -11.18 24.75 -9.38
N SER A 18 -12.24 25.16 -8.70
CA SER A 18 -12.13 25.84 -7.41
C SER A 18 -11.87 24.79 -6.35
N ILE A 19 -10.94 25.08 -5.44
CA ILE A 19 -10.75 24.28 -4.23
C ILE A 19 -12.09 24.12 -3.50
N ASN A 20 -12.37 22.90 -3.05
CA ASN A 20 -13.55 22.57 -2.26
C ASN A 20 -13.13 22.30 -0.81
N ASP A 21 -13.65 23.10 0.12
CA ASP A 21 -13.31 23.00 1.53
C ASP A 21 -13.75 21.66 2.15
N GLY A 22 -14.85 21.08 1.68
CA GLY A 22 -15.35 19.77 2.11
C GLY A 22 -14.43 18.62 1.65
N ASP A 23 -14.03 18.63 0.37
CA ASP A 23 -13.06 17.66 -0.17
C ASP A 23 -11.71 17.79 0.55
N THR A 24 -11.29 19.03 0.81
CA THR A 24 -10.05 19.34 1.53
C THR A 24 -10.10 18.83 2.97
N ALA A 25 -11.20 19.09 3.69
CA ALA A 25 -11.40 18.61 5.05
C ALA A 25 -11.43 17.08 5.11
N TRP A 26 -12.10 16.43 4.15
CA TRP A 26 -12.12 14.98 4.01
C TRP A 26 -10.72 14.40 3.81
N LEU A 27 -9.87 15.02 2.98
CA LEU A 27 -8.53 14.50 2.74
C LEU A 27 -7.58 14.76 3.91
N LEU A 28 -7.72 15.89 4.63
CA LEU A 28 -6.97 16.16 5.86
C LEU A 28 -7.27 15.12 6.96
N ILE A 29 -8.55 14.83 7.21
CA ILE A 29 -8.91 13.80 8.20
C ILE A 29 -8.49 12.42 7.72
N SER A 30 -8.62 12.12 6.42
CA SER A 30 -8.15 10.86 5.83
C SER A 30 -6.65 10.68 6.05
N ALA A 31 -5.83 11.71 5.83
CA ALA A 31 -4.40 11.65 6.11
C ALA A 31 -4.10 11.35 7.59
N ALA A 32 -4.79 12.03 8.52
CA ALA A 32 -4.60 11.80 9.95
C ALA A 32 -4.94 10.36 10.38
N ILE A 33 -6.03 9.80 9.87
CA ILE A 33 -6.42 8.42 10.21
C ILE A 33 -5.58 7.37 9.47
N VAL A 34 -5.00 7.67 8.30
CA VAL A 34 -3.99 6.80 7.68
C VAL A 34 -2.69 6.80 8.49
N LEU A 35 -2.25 7.95 9.03
CA LEU A 35 -1.11 7.98 9.95
C LEU A 35 -1.36 7.12 11.21
N MET A 36 -2.60 7.13 11.69
CA MET A 36 -3.05 6.28 12.81
C MET A 36 -2.88 4.79 12.51
N MET A 37 -2.98 4.36 11.24
CA MET A 37 -2.67 2.98 10.87
C MET A 37 -1.22 2.63 11.14
N THR A 38 -0.28 3.57 11.02
CA THR A 38 1.15 3.28 11.23
C THR A 38 1.57 3.42 12.68
N ILE A 39 1.30 4.59 13.30
CA ILE A 39 1.88 4.91 14.62
C ILE A 39 1.29 4.01 15.71
N PRO A 40 -0.02 4.03 16.01
CA PRO A 40 -0.58 3.06 16.94
C PRO A 40 -1.04 1.76 16.27
N GLY A 41 -1.54 1.77 15.03
CA GLY A 41 -2.12 0.59 14.39
C GLY A 41 -1.12 -0.57 14.20
N LEU A 42 -0.13 -0.40 13.32
CA LEU A 42 0.89 -1.40 13.04
C LEU A 42 1.76 -1.68 14.26
N ALA A 43 2.11 -0.64 15.03
CA ALA A 43 2.88 -0.81 16.25
C ALA A 43 2.20 -1.75 17.26
N LEU A 44 0.87 -1.63 17.45
CA LEU A 44 0.13 -2.54 18.32
C LEU A 44 -0.13 -3.90 17.65
N PHE A 45 -0.45 -3.90 16.36
CA PHE A 45 -0.76 -5.14 15.62
C PHE A 45 0.45 -6.07 15.60
N TYR A 46 1.58 -5.58 15.11
CA TYR A 46 2.83 -6.34 15.08
C TYR A 46 3.43 -6.50 16.47
N GLY A 47 3.39 -5.44 17.28
CA GLY A 47 3.89 -5.46 18.65
C GLY A 47 3.18 -6.48 19.53
N GLY A 48 1.89 -6.78 19.32
CA GLY A 48 1.16 -7.82 20.05
C GLY A 48 1.50 -9.26 19.65
N MET A 49 1.99 -9.45 18.42
CA MET A 49 2.31 -10.77 17.85
C MET A 49 3.76 -11.22 18.09
N VAL A 50 4.68 -10.30 18.36
CA VAL A 50 6.07 -10.63 18.70
C VAL A 50 6.22 -11.13 20.14
N ARG A 51 7.40 -11.64 20.49
CA ARG A 51 7.71 -12.00 21.88
C ARG A 51 7.93 -10.74 22.72
N ARG A 52 7.65 -10.82 24.03
CA ARG A 52 7.67 -9.67 24.97
C ARG A 52 8.98 -8.88 24.94
N LYS A 53 10.11 -9.55 24.72
CA LYS A 53 11.46 -8.99 24.68
C LYS A 53 11.78 -8.15 23.43
N ASN A 54 10.83 -8.03 22.50
CA ASN A 54 10.99 -7.38 21.19
C ASN A 54 9.86 -6.39 20.86
N ILE A 55 9.01 -6.04 21.82
CA ILE A 55 7.85 -5.18 21.58
C ILE A 55 8.30 -3.77 21.22
N LEU A 56 9.23 -3.21 21.99
CA LEU A 56 9.69 -1.82 21.83
C LEU A 56 10.45 -1.66 20.51
N ALA A 57 11.31 -2.62 20.16
CA ALA A 57 11.98 -2.66 18.86
C ALA A 57 10.97 -2.73 17.70
N THR A 58 9.89 -3.49 17.88
CA THR A 58 8.81 -3.61 16.87
C THR A 58 8.03 -2.29 16.70
N ILE A 59 7.72 -1.61 17.79
CA ILE A 59 7.13 -0.26 17.76
C ILE A 59 8.08 0.71 17.06
N TYR A 60 9.39 0.62 17.35
CA TYR A 60 10.39 1.49 16.76
C TYR A 60 10.50 1.31 15.24
N TYR A 61 10.31 0.11 14.69
CA TYR A 61 10.30 -0.03 13.22
C TYR A 61 9.19 0.80 12.56
N SER A 62 8.01 0.88 13.21
CA SER A 62 6.91 1.74 12.73
C SER A 62 7.24 3.23 12.90
N LEU A 63 7.70 3.63 14.09
CA LEU A 63 8.08 5.03 14.36
C LEU A 63 9.24 5.51 13.47
N GLY A 64 10.28 4.69 13.32
CA GLY A 64 11.44 4.99 12.50
C GLY A 64 11.08 5.17 11.02
N SER A 65 10.11 4.39 10.52
CA SER A 65 9.58 4.58 9.15
C SER A 65 8.88 5.92 9.01
N VAL A 66 8.04 6.31 9.97
CA VAL A 66 7.38 7.62 10.00
C VAL A 66 8.42 8.74 9.96
N LEU A 67 9.43 8.69 10.83
CA LEU A 67 10.44 9.74 10.93
C LEU A 67 11.27 9.88 9.66
N VAL A 68 11.82 8.78 9.16
CA VAL A 68 12.71 8.78 7.99
C VAL A 68 11.96 9.20 6.73
N VAL A 69 10.80 8.58 6.47
CA VAL A 69 10.03 8.84 5.25
C VAL A 69 9.47 10.26 5.26
N SER A 70 8.99 10.78 6.40
CA SER A 70 8.52 12.17 6.48
C SER A 70 9.59 13.20 6.15
N VAL A 71 10.83 12.99 6.62
CA VAL A 71 11.95 13.88 6.30
C VAL A 71 12.30 13.79 4.81
N LEU A 72 12.43 12.58 4.27
CA LEU A 72 12.75 12.39 2.85
C LEU A 72 11.64 12.88 1.92
N TRP A 73 10.38 12.83 2.38
CA TRP A 73 9.25 13.38 1.67
C TRP A 73 9.43 14.85 1.39
N VAL A 74 9.71 15.62 2.45
CA VAL A 74 9.95 17.05 2.35
C VAL A 74 11.09 17.35 1.38
N ILE A 75 12.20 16.60 1.50
CA ILE A 75 13.42 16.85 0.74
C ILE A 75 13.24 16.52 -0.75
N VAL A 76 12.76 15.32 -1.08
CA VAL A 76 12.85 14.82 -2.47
C VAL A 76 11.74 13.85 -2.90
N GLN A 77 11.12 13.07 -2.00
CA GLN A 77 10.22 12.01 -2.45
C GLN A 77 8.97 12.56 -3.13
N TYR A 78 8.34 13.61 -2.58
CA TYR A 78 7.12 14.14 -3.18
C TYR A 78 7.31 14.53 -4.66
N THR A 79 8.42 15.20 -4.99
CA THR A 79 8.71 15.60 -6.37
C THR A 79 8.99 14.40 -7.27
N LEU A 80 9.75 13.41 -6.79
CA LEU A 80 10.05 12.19 -7.55
C LEU A 80 8.82 11.30 -7.79
N GLY A 81 7.85 11.29 -6.88
CA GLY A 81 6.64 10.49 -7.00
C GLY A 81 5.52 11.20 -7.77
N PHE A 82 5.29 12.48 -7.52
CA PHE A 82 4.01 13.14 -7.84
C PHE A 82 4.12 14.44 -8.65
N ARG A 83 5.34 14.92 -8.97
CA ARG A 83 5.55 15.93 -10.02
C ARG A 83 5.82 15.28 -11.37
N GLY A 84 5.77 16.05 -12.44
CA GLY A 84 5.92 15.54 -13.81
C GLY A 84 4.72 14.73 -14.29
N PHE A 85 3.51 15.08 -13.84
CA PHE A 85 2.28 14.32 -14.14
C PHE A 85 2.10 14.09 -15.64
N GLY A 86 1.85 12.83 -16.04
CA GLY A 86 1.58 12.47 -17.43
C GLY A 86 2.82 12.37 -18.34
N ASN A 87 4.03 12.38 -17.78
CA ASN A 87 5.26 12.20 -18.54
C ASN A 87 5.46 10.77 -19.09
N ASN A 88 4.56 9.82 -18.78
CA ASN A 88 4.64 8.39 -19.11
C ASN A 88 5.95 7.70 -18.66
N GLY A 89 6.65 8.29 -17.69
CA GLY A 89 7.94 7.85 -17.21
C GLY A 89 7.86 6.95 -16.00
N VAL A 90 9.05 6.60 -15.49
CA VAL A 90 9.24 5.82 -14.25
C VAL A 90 9.36 6.74 -13.03
N TRP A 91 9.81 7.97 -13.23
CA TRP A 91 10.04 8.96 -12.19
C TRP A 91 9.39 10.28 -12.55
N GLY A 92 9.01 11.03 -11.53
CA GLY A 92 8.69 12.44 -11.64
C GLY A 92 9.94 13.28 -11.91
N ASP A 93 9.79 14.59 -11.73
CA ASP A 93 10.85 15.56 -11.91
C ASP A 93 11.32 16.16 -10.57
N LEU A 94 12.20 17.16 -10.63
CA LEU A 94 12.74 17.86 -9.46
C LEU A 94 12.15 19.26 -9.24
N SER A 95 11.04 19.59 -9.90
CA SER A 95 10.41 20.92 -9.85
C SER A 95 9.94 21.32 -8.44
N ALA A 96 9.62 20.35 -7.58
CA ALA A 96 9.26 20.59 -6.18
C ALA A 96 10.27 19.99 -5.19
N PHE A 97 11.56 19.97 -5.56
CA PHE A 97 12.61 19.69 -4.59
C PHE A 97 12.46 20.61 -3.37
N MET A 98 12.63 20.06 -2.16
CA MET A 98 12.36 20.76 -0.89
C MET A 98 10.94 21.33 -0.77
N HIS A 99 9.94 20.69 -1.40
CA HIS A 99 8.55 21.17 -1.45
C HIS A 99 8.39 22.57 -2.05
N ASN A 100 9.32 22.97 -2.93
CA ASN A 100 9.23 24.24 -3.63
C ASN A 100 7.91 24.34 -4.40
N GLY A 101 7.16 25.44 -4.20
CA GLY A 101 5.87 25.66 -4.84
C GLY A 101 4.71 24.76 -4.40
N VAL A 102 4.90 23.91 -3.37
CA VAL A 102 3.85 22.98 -2.88
C VAL A 102 3.08 23.56 -1.70
N LEU A 103 3.78 24.10 -0.69
CA LEU A 103 3.14 24.56 0.55
C LEU A 103 2.45 25.93 0.38
N PHE A 104 3.18 26.90 -0.17
CA PHE A 104 2.71 28.25 -0.42
C PHE A 104 3.24 28.72 -1.77
N ALA A 105 2.44 29.47 -2.53
CA ALA A 105 2.92 30.09 -3.75
C ALA A 105 3.99 31.15 -3.41
N THR A 106 5.02 31.29 -4.25
CA THR A 106 5.97 32.39 -4.13
C THR A 106 5.24 33.72 -4.37
N GLY A 107 5.03 34.48 -3.29
CA GLY A 107 4.30 35.75 -3.30
C GLY A 107 2.97 35.65 -2.54
N HIS A 108 2.98 36.00 -1.25
CA HIS A 108 1.85 36.25 -0.33
C HIS A 108 0.43 35.94 -0.84
N GLY A 109 0.15 34.67 -1.13
CA GLY A 109 -1.13 34.19 -1.59
C GLY A 109 -1.27 32.71 -1.25
N GLN A 110 -2.45 32.35 -0.74
CA GLN A 110 -2.84 30.96 -0.46
C GLN A 110 -2.48 30.09 -1.67
N ASN A 111 -1.69 29.04 -1.50
CA ASN A 111 -1.50 28.09 -2.59
C ASN A 111 -2.83 27.34 -2.78
N THR A 112 -3.65 27.86 -3.69
CA THR A 112 -4.93 27.28 -4.11
C THR A 112 -4.75 26.38 -5.31
N GLN A 113 -3.51 26.10 -5.76
CA GLN A 113 -3.30 25.26 -6.93
C GLN A 113 -3.68 23.83 -6.58
N PRO A 114 -4.67 23.25 -7.28
CA PRO A 114 -5.02 21.87 -7.07
C PRO A 114 -3.96 20.95 -7.66
N TRP A 115 -3.84 19.73 -7.12
CA TRP A 115 -3.01 18.70 -7.76
C TRP A 115 -3.75 18.13 -8.98
N HIS A 116 -3.02 17.80 -10.06
CA HIS A 116 -3.61 17.44 -11.36
C HIS A 116 -4.63 16.29 -11.31
N GLY A 117 -4.39 15.25 -10.51
CA GLY A 117 -5.33 14.14 -10.32
C GLY A 117 -6.27 14.28 -9.12
N ALA A 118 -6.29 15.44 -8.46
CA ALA A 118 -7.20 15.78 -7.37
C ALA A 118 -7.65 17.26 -7.53
N PRO A 119 -8.45 17.55 -8.56
CA PRO A 119 -8.62 18.92 -9.07
C PRO A 119 -9.33 19.88 -8.10
N THR A 120 -9.97 19.37 -7.05
CA THR A 120 -10.65 20.18 -6.02
C THR A 120 -9.86 20.32 -4.71
N ILE A 121 -8.65 19.74 -4.65
CA ILE A 121 -7.86 19.63 -3.42
C ILE A 121 -6.53 20.36 -3.58
N PRO A 122 -6.13 21.22 -2.61
CA PRO A 122 -4.83 21.88 -2.65
C PRO A 122 -3.69 20.88 -2.74
N GLU A 123 -2.68 21.18 -3.57
CA GLU A 123 -1.53 20.31 -3.77
C GLU A 123 -0.82 19.93 -2.45
N SER A 124 -0.74 20.87 -1.51
CA SER A 124 -0.18 20.64 -0.17
C SER A 124 -0.93 19.56 0.61
N VAL A 125 -2.26 19.52 0.51
CA VAL A 125 -3.10 18.55 1.20
C VAL A 125 -2.99 17.18 0.53
N TYR A 126 -2.98 17.14 -0.80
CA TYR A 126 -2.74 15.90 -1.54
C TYR A 126 -1.35 15.31 -1.25
N SER A 127 -0.31 16.15 -1.17
CA SER A 127 1.04 15.74 -0.77
C SER A 127 1.05 15.06 0.59
N MET A 128 0.41 15.69 1.59
CA MET A 128 0.37 15.13 2.95
C MET A 128 -0.45 13.84 3.03
N PHE A 129 -1.51 13.69 2.24
CA PHE A 129 -2.24 12.43 2.13
C PHE A 129 -1.35 11.31 1.59
N GLN A 130 -0.64 11.56 0.48
CA GLN A 130 0.26 10.58 -0.15
C GLN A 130 1.48 10.20 0.69
N LEU A 131 1.98 11.12 1.53
CA LEU A 131 3.02 10.81 2.52
C LEU A 131 2.60 9.64 3.43
N MET A 132 1.34 9.58 3.83
CA MET A 132 0.88 8.55 4.77
C MET A 132 0.93 7.14 4.15
N PHE A 133 0.73 7.04 2.83
CA PHE A 133 0.89 5.79 2.08
C PHE A 133 2.37 5.41 1.98
N ALA A 134 3.26 6.39 1.79
CA ALA A 134 4.71 6.15 1.77
C ALA A 134 5.20 5.60 3.10
N ILE A 135 4.77 6.22 4.19
CA ILE A 135 5.10 5.84 5.57
C ILE A 135 4.66 4.40 5.84
N ILE A 136 3.38 4.09 5.62
CA ILE A 136 2.84 2.78 5.98
C ILE A 136 3.43 1.68 5.11
N THR A 137 3.70 1.94 3.83
CA THR A 137 4.30 0.94 2.92
C THR A 137 5.64 0.45 3.44
N VAL A 138 6.50 1.37 3.87
CA VAL A 138 7.79 1.01 4.47
C VAL A 138 7.58 0.26 5.78
N ALA A 139 6.69 0.76 6.65
CA ALA A 139 6.42 0.14 7.95
C ALA A 139 5.91 -1.31 7.83
N LEU A 140 5.12 -1.63 6.80
CA LEU A 140 4.61 -2.99 6.55
C LEU A 140 5.74 -4.01 6.35
N ILE A 141 6.84 -3.62 5.70
CA ILE A 141 7.99 -4.51 5.44
C ILE A 141 8.57 -5.05 6.76
N SER A 142 8.48 -4.26 7.84
CA SER A 142 9.03 -4.62 9.14
C SER A 142 8.45 -5.93 9.67
N GLY A 143 7.19 -6.24 9.35
CA GLY A 143 6.50 -7.41 9.88
C GLY A 143 7.16 -8.73 9.53
N ALA A 144 7.88 -8.83 8.40
CA ALA A 144 8.62 -10.04 8.08
C ALA A 144 9.97 -10.16 8.79
N ILE A 145 10.56 -9.05 9.25
CA ILE A 145 11.96 -8.94 9.68
C ILE A 145 12.15 -8.64 11.16
N VAL A 146 11.05 -8.45 11.89
CA VAL A 146 11.07 -8.21 13.33
C VAL A 146 11.85 -9.30 14.08
N GLU A 147 12.38 -8.92 15.24
CA GLU A 147 13.18 -9.77 16.13
C GLU A 147 14.58 -10.17 15.62
N ARG A 148 15.04 -9.67 14.47
CA ARG A 148 16.39 -10.00 13.94
C ARG A 148 17.13 -8.88 13.18
N MET A 149 16.45 -7.87 12.67
CA MET A 149 17.11 -6.75 11.97
C MET A 149 17.56 -5.67 12.95
N SER A 150 18.73 -5.07 12.74
CA SER A 150 19.17 -3.94 13.58
C SER A 150 18.35 -2.67 13.30
N ILE A 151 18.17 -1.81 14.30
CA ILE A 151 17.43 -0.55 14.14
C ILE A 151 18.15 0.40 13.16
N THR A 152 19.48 0.51 13.25
CA THR A 152 20.26 1.34 12.34
C THR A 152 20.12 0.87 10.89
N ALA A 153 20.18 -0.44 10.65
CA ALA A 153 19.96 -0.99 9.32
C ALA A 153 18.55 -0.72 8.83
N TRP A 154 17.55 -0.82 9.70
CA TRP A 154 16.17 -0.50 9.36
C TRP A 154 16.02 0.94 8.89
N LEU A 155 16.55 1.92 9.62
CA LEU A 155 16.44 3.33 9.23
C LEU A 155 17.08 3.62 7.87
N ILE A 156 18.26 3.06 7.61
CA ILE A 156 18.96 3.21 6.32
C ILE A 156 18.20 2.49 5.21
N PHE A 157 17.74 1.25 5.45
CA PHE A 157 16.94 0.50 4.50
C PHE A 157 15.65 1.24 4.13
N SER A 158 14.93 1.75 5.13
CA SER A 158 13.72 2.54 4.95
C SER A 158 13.95 3.77 4.07
N ALA A 159 15.07 4.48 4.27
CA ALA A 159 15.46 5.63 3.46
C ALA A 159 15.70 5.23 1.99
N VAL A 160 16.50 4.20 1.77
CA VAL A 160 16.90 3.77 0.42
C VAL A 160 15.73 3.13 -0.32
N TRP A 161 15.01 2.21 0.33
CA TRP A 161 13.91 1.46 -0.28
C TRP A 161 12.75 2.36 -0.68
N SER A 162 12.39 3.33 0.16
CA SER A 162 11.32 4.28 -0.18
C SER A 162 11.66 5.13 -1.40
N LEU A 163 12.93 5.45 -1.63
CA LEU A 163 13.39 6.13 -2.83
C LEU A 163 13.39 5.21 -4.06
N ILE A 164 13.93 4.00 -3.97
CA ILE A 164 14.19 3.19 -5.18
C ILE A 164 13.07 2.23 -5.56
N VAL A 165 12.13 1.94 -4.66
CA VAL A 165 10.98 1.06 -4.92
C VAL A 165 9.68 1.83 -4.89
N TYR A 166 9.40 2.50 -3.77
CA TYR A 166 8.11 3.13 -3.55
C TYR A 166 7.90 4.32 -4.51
N MET A 167 8.87 5.24 -4.62
CA MET A 167 8.73 6.40 -5.52
C MET A 167 8.50 6.04 -7.00
N PRO A 168 9.27 5.13 -7.63
CA PRO A 168 8.98 4.69 -8.98
C PRO A 168 7.58 4.10 -9.14
N LEU A 169 7.17 3.22 -8.21
CA LEU A 169 5.85 2.59 -8.29
C LEU A 169 4.73 3.62 -8.13
N SER A 170 4.84 4.53 -7.17
CA SER A 170 3.87 5.63 -7.00
C SER A 170 3.75 6.47 -8.26
N HIS A 171 4.88 6.85 -8.88
CA HIS A 171 4.85 7.66 -10.09
C HIS A 171 4.24 6.91 -11.27
N MET A 172 4.71 5.68 -11.51
CA MET A 172 4.26 4.83 -12.60
C MET A 172 2.75 4.56 -12.54
N VAL A 173 2.18 4.41 -11.35
CA VAL A 173 0.79 3.97 -11.16
C VAL A 173 -0.18 5.13 -10.89
N TRP A 174 0.23 6.15 -10.14
CA TRP A 174 -0.70 7.21 -9.67
C TRP A 174 -0.46 8.59 -10.29
N ALA A 175 0.75 8.90 -10.74
CA ALA A 175 1.10 10.23 -11.25
C ALA A 175 1.13 10.29 -12.80
N GLY A 176 0.36 9.44 -13.47
CA GLY A 176 0.33 9.42 -14.94
C GLY A 176 1.62 8.90 -15.59
N GLY A 177 2.40 8.11 -14.84
CA GLY A 177 3.59 7.46 -15.35
C GLY A 177 3.27 6.23 -16.22
N TRP A 178 4.30 5.41 -16.44
CA TRP A 178 4.28 4.35 -17.45
C TRP A 178 3.18 3.29 -17.25
N LEU A 179 2.86 2.87 -16.02
CA LEU A 179 1.80 1.87 -15.80
C LEU A 179 0.39 2.46 -15.87
N ALA A 180 0.21 3.72 -15.47
CA ALA A 180 -1.07 4.42 -15.50
C ALA A 180 -1.58 4.62 -16.93
N ASN A 181 -0.68 4.66 -17.92
CA ASN A 181 -1.03 4.79 -19.32
C ASN A 181 -1.05 3.40 -20.01
N PRO A 182 -2.14 3.01 -20.71
CA PRO A 182 -2.18 1.76 -21.47
C PRO A 182 -1.05 1.67 -22.52
N ASN A 183 -0.60 2.81 -23.07
CA ASN A 183 0.51 2.86 -24.02
C ASN A 183 1.86 2.43 -23.39
N GLY A 184 2.01 2.55 -22.07
CA GLY A 184 3.21 2.07 -21.40
C GLY A 184 3.33 0.55 -21.53
N LEU A 185 2.31 -0.20 -21.14
CA LEU A 185 2.32 -1.65 -21.34
C LEU A 185 2.25 -2.06 -22.82
N ALA A 186 1.63 -1.25 -23.68
CA ALA A 186 1.68 -1.46 -25.13
C ALA A 186 3.11 -1.50 -25.68
N SER A 187 4.06 -0.79 -25.05
CA SER A 187 5.47 -0.83 -25.46
C SER A 187 6.13 -2.20 -25.26
N LEU A 188 5.57 -3.05 -24.38
CA LEU A 188 6.06 -4.42 -24.15
C LEU A 188 5.26 -5.48 -24.89
N PHE A 189 3.94 -5.30 -24.98
CA PHE A 189 3.02 -6.36 -25.43
C PHE A 189 2.28 -6.01 -26.73
N GLY A 190 2.51 -4.81 -27.29
CA GLY A 190 1.83 -4.29 -28.47
C GLY A 190 0.47 -3.65 -28.16
N SER A 191 0.05 -2.69 -28.98
CA SER A 191 -1.19 -1.92 -28.77
C SER A 191 -2.46 -2.77 -28.80
N ALA A 192 -2.44 -3.90 -29.51
CA ALA A 192 -3.57 -4.82 -29.54
C ALA A 192 -3.83 -5.51 -28.19
N ALA A 193 -2.76 -5.83 -27.44
CA ALA A 193 -2.86 -6.54 -26.16
C ALA A 193 -3.48 -5.69 -25.04
N VAL A 194 -3.43 -4.36 -25.18
CA VAL A 194 -4.03 -3.40 -24.24
C VAL A 194 -5.29 -2.74 -24.80
N ALA A 195 -5.72 -3.15 -26.00
CA ALA A 195 -6.87 -2.54 -26.66
C ALA A 195 -8.13 -2.71 -25.82
N ASN A 196 -8.86 -1.60 -25.64
CA ASN A 196 -10.07 -1.53 -24.80
C ASN A 196 -9.83 -1.69 -23.28
N GLY A 197 -8.58 -1.71 -22.84
CA GLY A 197 -8.22 -1.58 -21.42
C GLY A 197 -7.79 -0.16 -21.06
N GLN A 198 -7.79 0.14 -19.76
CA GLN A 198 -7.04 1.28 -19.23
C GLN A 198 -5.63 0.84 -18.83
N GLY A 199 -4.79 1.76 -18.37
CA GLY A 199 -3.55 1.37 -17.69
C GLY A 199 -3.84 0.56 -16.41
N ALA A 200 -2.80 0.33 -15.63
CA ALA A 200 -2.92 -0.25 -14.30
C ALA A 200 -3.91 0.57 -13.46
N ILE A 201 -5.00 -0.07 -13.03
CA ILE A 201 -5.93 0.53 -12.08
C ILE A 201 -5.62 0.01 -10.68
N ASP A 202 -5.23 0.95 -9.82
CA ASP A 202 -4.88 0.68 -8.43
C ASP A 202 -5.38 1.83 -7.57
N PHE A 203 -6.62 1.73 -7.10
CA PHE A 203 -7.34 2.85 -6.48
C PHE A 203 -6.63 3.43 -5.26
N ALA A 204 -6.12 2.56 -4.38
CA ALA A 204 -5.49 2.96 -3.13
C ALA A 204 -4.19 2.21 -2.80
N GLY A 205 -3.64 1.35 -3.67
CA GLY A 205 -2.28 0.80 -3.48
C GLY A 205 -2.18 -0.72 -3.28
N GLY A 206 -3.00 -1.51 -3.94
CA GLY A 206 -2.78 -2.96 -4.04
C GLY A 206 -1.41 -3.30 -4.63
N LEU A 207 -0.96 -2.57 -5.66
CA LEU A 207 0.36 -2.73 -6.27
C LEU A 207 1.42 -1.93 -5.50
N VAL A 208 1.17 -0.62 -5.35
CA VAL A 208 2.15 0.35 -4.85
C VAL A 208 2.48 0.13 -3.37
N VAL A 209 1.50 -0.27 -2.56
CA VAL A 209 1.65 -0.44 -1.10
C VAL A 209 1.78 -1.93 -0.77
N HIS A 210 0.78 -2.75 -1.08
CA HIS A 210 0.71 -4.11 -0.51
C HIS A 210 1.56 -5.13 -1.25
N THR A 211 1.49 -5.17 -2.58
CA THR A 211 2.32 -6.07 -3.39
C THR A 211 3.80 -5.71 -3.21
N SER A 212 4.15 -4.43 -3.33
CA SER A 212 5.54 -3.98 -3.21
C SER A 212 6.14 -4.27 -1.83
N SER A 213 5.45 -3.91 -0.75
CA SER A 213 5.95 -4.12 0.61
C SER A 213 5.98 -5.61 0.97
N GLY A 214 4.95 -6.38 0.63
CA GLY A 214 4.88 -7.80 0.93
C GLY A 214 5.96 -8.63 0.20
N ILE A 215 6.21 -8.34 -1.08
CA ILE A 215 7.30 -8.99 -1.83
C ILE A 215 8.66 -8.58 -1.26
N SER A 216 8.83 -7.29 -0.96
CA SER A 216 10.04 -6.77 -0.31
C SER A 216 10.29 -7.44 1.03
N ALA A 217 9.23 -7.69 1.80
CA ALA A 217 9.28 -8.36 3.09
C ALA A 217 9.75 -9.82 2.94
N LEU A 218 9.23 -10.56 1.96
CA LEU A 218 9.70 -11.92 1.65
C LEU A 218 11.17 -11.93 1.26
N VAL A 219 11.57 -11.07 0.31
CA VAL A 219 12.95 -11.00 -0.17
C VAL A 219 13.90 -10.69 0.99
N LEU A 220 13.56 -9.69 1.80
CA LEU A 220 14.38 -9.30 2.95
C LEU A 220 14.42 -10.41 4.02
N ALA A 221 13.33 -11.13 4.23
CA ALA A 221 13.29 -12.28 5.14
C ALA A 221 14.21 -13.42 4.66
N LEU A 222 14.20 -13.72 3.36
CA LEU A 222 15.09 -14.72 2.77
C LEU A 222 16.56 -14.31 2.86
N MET A 223 16.87 -13.04 2.60
CA MET A 223 18.25 -12.51 2.69
C MET A 223 18.78 -12.45 4.13
N LEU A 224 17.93 -12.18 5.12
CA LEU A 224 18.30 -12.22 6.52
C LEU A 224 18.43 -13.66 7.05
N GLY A 225 17.66 -14.59 6.49
CA GLY A 225 17.53 -15.95 6.98
C GLY A 225 16.60 -16.06 8.21
N PRO A 226 16.30 -17.30 8.65
CA PRO A 226 15.36 -17.53 9.73
C PRO A 226 15.88 -17.03 11.09
N ARG A 227 14.96 -16.61 11.97
CA ARG A 227 15.23 -16.26 13.38
C ARG A 227 15.91 -17.43 14.10
N VAL A 228 16.74 -17.10 15.09
CA VAL A 228 17.36 -18.11 15.94
C VAL A 228 16.28 -19.01 16.58
N ARG A 229 16.47 -20.32 16.46
CA ARG A 229 15.55 -21.37 16.95
C ARG A 229 14.15 -21.37 16.30
N TYR A 230 14.01 -20.79 15.09
CA TYR A 230 12.80 -20.94 14.29
C TYR A 230 12.45 -22.42 14.06
N GLY A 231 11.18 -22.79 14.25
CA GLY A 231 10.68 -24.16 14.17
C GLY A 231 11.08 -25.09 15.32
N LYS A 232 11.93 -24.63 16.25
CA LYS A 232 12.33 -25.37 17.46
C LYS A 232 11.59 -24.90 18.70
N ASP A 233 11.36 -23.59 18.81
CA ASP A 233 10.60 -22.99 19.92
C ASP A 233 9.24 -22.47 19.44
N PRO A 234 8.19 -22.58 20.27
CA PRO A 234 6.92 -21.92 19.98
C PRO A 234 7.11 -20.40 20.05
N ILE A 235 6.64 -19.70 19.02
CA ILE A 235 6.56 -18.24 19.01
C ILE A 235 5.17 -17.87 19.54
N ILE A 236 5.13 -17.43 20.79
CA ILE A 236 3.88 -17.10 21.48
C ILE A 236 3.68 -15.59 21.42
N PRO A 237 2.55 -15.10 20.88
CA PRO A 237 2.16 -13.69 20.94
C PRO A 237 2.15 -13.18 22.38
N ASN A 238 2.77 -12.03 22.64
CA ASN A 238 2.80 -11.49 23.99
C ASN A 238 1.45 -10.93 24.45
N ASN A 239 0.65 -10.38 23.51
CA ASN A 239 -0.61 -9.72 23.85
C ASN A 239 -1.60 -9.74 22.67
N ILE A 240 -2.55 -10.66 22.74
CA ILE A 240 -3.61 -10.81 21.73
C ILE A 240 -4.55 -9.60 21.73
N ALA A 241 -4.78 -8.95 22.88
CA ALA A 241 -5.59 -7.74 22.94
C ALA A 241 -4.92 -6.56 22.23
N PHE A 242 -3.60 -6.43 22.30
CA PHE A 242 -2.85 -5.44 21.51
C PHE A 242 -2.94 -5.74 20.01
N THR A 243 -2.82 -7.01 19.64
CA THR A 243 -3.01 -7.44 18.24
C THR A 243 -4.41 -7.02 17.76
N PHE A 244 -5.45 -7.30 18.53
CA PHE A 244 -6.82 -6.88 18.20
C PHE A 244 -6.98 -5.36 18.09
N LEU A 245 -6.48 -4.60 19.07
CA LEU A 245 -6.57 -3.13 19.06
C LEU A 245 -5.83 -2.52 17.86
N GLY A 246 -4.65 -3.03 17.54
CA GLY A 246 -3.91 -2.63 16.35
C GLY A 246 -4.70 -2.90 15.07
N ALA A 247 -5.27 -4.11 14.91
CA ALA A 247 -6.11 -4.43 13.77
C ALA A 247 -7.38 -3.58 13.67
N ALA A 248 -8.01 -3.23 14.80
CA ALA A 248 -9.16 -2.33 14.83
C ALA A 248 -8.78 -0.92 14.33
N LEU A 249 -7.63 -0.40 14.75
CA LEU A 249 -7.10 0.88 14.26
C LEU A 249 -6.74 0.83 12.78
N LEU A 250 -6.19 -0.30 12.30
CA LEU A 250 -5.97 -0.52 10.86
C LEU A 250 -7.28 -0.47 10.09
N TRP A 251 -8.33 -1.14 10.56
CA TRP A 251 -9.65 -1.13 9.91
C TRP A 251 -10.23 0.29 9.85
N VAL A 252 -10.25 1.02 10.97
CA VAL A 252 -10.74 2.41 11.02
C VAL A 252 -9.93 3.32 10.10
N GLY A 253 -8.60 3.25 10.17
CA GLY A 253 -7.73 4.07 9.32
C GLY A 253 -7.87 3.74 7.83
N TRP A 254 -8.23 2.50 7.49
CA TRP A 254 -8.45 2.09 6.11
C TRP A 254 -9.63 2.80 5.44
N PHE A 255 -10.56 3.36 6.21
CA PHE A 255 -11.58 4.23 5.64
C PHE A 255 -10.98 5.50 5.05
N GLY A 256 -9.99 6.11 5.71
CA GLY A 256 -9.23 7.22 5.12
C GLY A 256 -8.34 6.77 3.97
N PHE A 257 -7.81 5.56 4.05
CA PHE A 257 -6.95 4.97 3.02
C PHE A 257 -7.72 4.78 1.70
N ASN A 258 -8.81 4.02 1.73
CA ASN A 258 -9.58 3.71 0.53
C ASN A 258 -10.52 4.88 0.15
N ALA A 259 -11.41 5.30 1.04
CA ALA A 259 -12.37 6.34 0.68
C ALA A 259 -11.75 7.73 0.52
N GLY A 260 -10.60 8.01 1.16
CA GLY A 260 -9.80 9.21 0.88
C GLY A 260 -9.19 9.21 -0.53
N SER A 261 -8.89 8.03 -1.09
CA SER A 261 -8.35 7.89 -2.45
C SER A 261 -9.35 8.28 -3.56
N ALA A 262 -10.62 8.51 -3.21
CA ALA A 262 -11.58 9.15 -4.12
C ALA A 262 -11.29 10.63 -4.37
N THR A 263 -10.43 11.27 -3.55
CA THR A 263 -10.02 12.69 -3.67
C THR A 263 -11.21 13.68 -3.75
N SER A 264 -12.34 13.30 -3.15
CA SER A 264 -13.54 14.10 -3.04
C SER A 264 -14.45 13.54 -1.94
N ALA A 265 -15.28 14.38 -1.32
CA ALA A 265 -16.29 13.99 -0.36
C ALA A 265 -17.63 13.65 -1.06
N GLY A 266 -17.56 12.79 -2.09
CA GLY A 266 -18.68 12.49 -2.98
C GLY A 266 -19.13 11.02 -2.98
N THR A 267 -19.98 10.67 -3.95
CA THR A 267 -20.55 9.31 -4.11
C THR A 267 -19.48 8.23 -4.20
N LEU A 268 -18.36 8.49 -4.89
CA LEU A 268 -17.27 7.52 -5.02
C LEU A 268 -16.59 7.23 -3.68
N ALA A 269 -16.39 8.24 -2.82
CA ALA A 269 -15.86 8.03 -1.47
C ALA A 269 -16.82 7.18 -0.62
N GLY A 270 -18.13 7.47 -0.68
CA GLY A 270 -19.15 6.67 0.01
C GLY A 270 -19.18 5.22 -0.47
N SER A 271 -19.07 4.99 -1.78
CA SER A 271 -18.97 3.66 -2.38
C SER A 271 -17.71 2.92 -1.92
N ALA A 272 -16.54 3.56 -2.01
CA ALA A 272 -15.26 2.99 -1.58
C ALA A 272 -15.27 2.62 -0.09
N PHE A 273 -15.86 3.46 0.76
CA PHE A 273 -16.06 3.17 2.18
C PHE A 273 -16.91 1.91 2.38
N PHE A 274 -18.04 1.84 1.69
CA PHE A 274 -18.98 0.72 1.78
C PHE A 274 -18.34 -0.62 1.39
N VAL A 275 -17.68 -0.67 0.23
CA VAL A 275 -17.04 -1.91 -0.25
C VAL A 275 -15.83 -2.29 0.59
N THR A 276 -15.09 -1.31 1.14
CA THR A 276 -14.00 -1.56 2.09
C THR A 276 -14.50 -2.31 3.31
N ASN A 277 -15.57 -1.83 3.96
CA ASN A 277 -16.14 -2.52 5.11
C ASN A 277 -16.67 -3.92 4.74
N THR A 278 -17.35 -4.01 3.59
CA THR A 278 -17.99 -5.24 3.12
C THR A 278 -16.98 -6.36 2.88
N ALA A 279 -15.92 -6.08 2.09
CA ALA A 279 -14.89 -7.06 1.81
C ALA A 279 -14.14 -7.49 3.07
N THR A 280 -13.88 -6.55 3.98
CA THR A 280 -13.19 -6.80 5.25
C THR A 280 -13.98 -7.71 6.17
N ALA A 281 -15.26 -7.40 6.39
CA ALA A 281 -16.14 -8.24 7.18
C ALA A 281 -16.28 -9.64 6.58
N MET A 282 -16.40 -9.71 5.25
CA MET A 282 -16.53 -10.99 4.57
C MET A 282 -15.26 -11.84 4.65
N ALA A 283 -14.08 -11.22 4.52
CA ALA A 283 -12.79 -11.91 4.64
C ALA A 283 -12.53 -12.40 6.07
N GLY A 284 -12.80 -11.56 7.09
CA GLY A 284 -12.67 -11.95 8.49
C GLY A 284 -13.59 -13.12 8.86
N LEU A 285 -14.85 -13.08 8.42
CA LEU A 285 -15.80 -14.17 8.63
C LEU A 285 -15.38 -15.44 7.89
N THR A 286 -14.95 -15.32 6.63
CA THR A 286 -14.47 -16.47 5.84
C THR A 286 -13.26 -17.13 6.52
N TRP A 287 -12.29 -16.34 7.00
CA TRP A 287 -11.13 -16.87 7.72
C TRP A 287 -11.53 -17.58 9.01
N ALA A 288 -12.43 -16.99 9.80
CA ALA A 288 -12.94 -17.62 11.02
C ALA A 288 -13.65 -18.96 10.74
N ILE A 289 -14.40 -19.05 9.64
CA ILE A 289 -15.04 -20.29 9.19
C ILE A 289 -13.97 -21.33 8.80
N ILE A 290 -12.94 -20.94 8.04
CA ILE A 290 -11.84 -21.83 7.67
C ILE A 290 -11.14 -22.37 8.93
N GLU A 291 -10.81 -21.51 9.90
CA GLU A 291 -10.21 -21.95 11.16
C GLU A 291 -11.14 -22.88 11.94
N TYR A 292 -12.44 -22.62 11.97
CA TYR A 292 -13.39 -23.52 12.61
C TYR A 292 -13.42 -24.90 11.92
N ILE A 293 -13.35 -24.95 10.58
CA ILE A 293 -13.32 -26.21 9.84
C ILE A 293 -12.05 -27.02 10.20
N HIS A 294 -10.88 -26.38 10.18
CA HIS A 294 -9.57 -27.02 10.40
C HIS A 294 -9.24 -27.28 11.87
N HIS A 295 -9.59 -26.37 12.77
CA HIS A 295 -9.15 -26.36 14.18
C HIS A 295 -10.30 -26.44 15.20
N LYS A 296 -11.55 -26.47 14.74
CA LYS A 296 -12.78 -26.53 15.57
C LYS A 296 -13.00 -25.34 16.51
N LYS A 297 -12.17 -24.30 16.42
CA LYS A 297 -12.28 -23.05 17.19
C LYS A 297 -11.77 -21.89 16.34
N PRO A 298 -12.55 -20.81 16.15
CA PRO A 298 -12.02 -19.59 15.55
C PRO A 298 -11.11 -18.88 16.56
N THR A 299 -10.04 -18.26 16.07
CA THR A 299 -9.15 -17.44 16.89
C THR A 299 -9.33 -15.95 16.60
N VAL A 300 -9.08 -15.11 17.60
CA VAL A 300 -9.10 -13.65 17.42
C VAL A 300 -8.03 -13.24 16.40
N ILE A 301 -6.81 -13.79 16.52
CA ILE A 301 -5.69 -13.51 15.60
C ILE A 301 -6.07 -13.87 14.16
N GLY A 302 -6.65 -15.06 13.95
CA GLY A 302 -7.11 -15.49 12.63
C GLY A 302 -8.17 -14.57 12.05
N ALA A 303 -9.22 -14.27 12.82
CA ALA A 303 -10.29 -13.38 12.35
C ALA A 303 -9.77 -11.98 11.97
N VAL A 304 -8.89 -11.38 12.78
CA VAL A 304 -8.31 -10.06 12.45
C VAL A 304 -7.30 -10.14 11.30
N THR A 305 -6.56 -11.23 11.15
CA THR A 305 -5.66 -11.45 10.00
C THR A 305 -6.47 -11.57 8.71
N GLY A 306 -7.58 -12.31 8.73
CA GLY A 306 -8.51 -12.39 7.61
C GLY A 306 -9.16 -11.06 7.28
N ALA A 307 -9.55 -10.28 8.28
CA ALA A 307 -10.05 -8.92 8.07
C ALA A 307 -9.00 -8.05 7.36
N VAL A 308 -7.74 -8.05 7.83
CA VAL A 308 -6.64 -7.33 7.18
C VAL A 308 -6.39 -7.82 5.75
N ALA A 309 -6.49 -9.13 5.47
CA ALA A 309 -6.41 -9.65 4.12
C ALA A 309 -7.53 -9.09 3.21
N GLY A 310 -8.75 -8.97 3.72
CA GLY A 310 -9.88 -8.32 3.05
C GLY A 310 -9.61 -6.85 2.72
N LEU A 311 -9.11 -6.10 3.71
CA LEU A 311 -8.71 -4.69 3.55
C LEU A 311 -7.63 -4.54 2.47
N VAL A 312 -6.62 -5.40 2.48
CA VAL A 312 -5.55 -5.43 1.49
C VAL A 312 -6.10 -5.69 0.08
N ALA A 313 -6.93 -6.72 -0.12
CA ALA A 313 -7.37 -7.08 -1.46
C ALA A 313 -8.42 -6.12 -2.05
N ILE A 314 -9.23 -5.47 -1.21
CA ILE A 314 -10.19 -4.47 -1.70
C ILE A 314 -9.53 -3.13 -2.01
N THR A 315 -8.33 -2.86 -1.49
CA THR A 315 -7.57 -1.61 -1.71
C THR A 315 -7.45 -1.20 -3.19
N PRO A 316 -6.93 -2.04 -4.11
CA PRO A 316 -6.83 -1.67 -5.53
C PRO A 316 -8.21 -1.56 -6.21
N ALA A 317 -9.24 -2.17 -5.64
CA ALA A 317 -10.55 -2.38 -6.25
C ALA A 317 -11.63 -1.40 -5.76
N SER A 318 -11.45 -0.78 -4.59
CA SER A 318 -12.52 -0.12 -3.83
C SER A 318 -13.19 1.05 -4.54
N GLY A 319 -12.51 1.71 -5.47
CA GLY A 319 -13.11 2.74 -6.33
C GLY A 319 -13.65 2.24 -7.67
N TYR A 320 -13.70 0.93 -7.89
CA TYR A 320 -14.07 0.32 -9.18
C TYR A 320 -15.09 -0.81 -9.07
N VAL A 321 -15.34 -1.36 -7.88
CA VAL A 321 -16.20 -2.53 -7.71
C VAL A 321 -17.47 -2.20 -6.93
N ASP A 322 -18.50 -3.00 -7.13
CA ASP A 322 -19.76 -2.92 -6.41
C ASP A 322 -19.78 -3.85 -5.17
N ALA A 323 -20.91 -3.93 -4.49
CA ALA A 323 -21.12 -4.81 -3.34
C ALA A 323 -20.84 -6.30 -3.69
N THR A 324 -21.26 -6.73 -4.87
CA THR A 324 -21.09 -8.10 -5.36
C THR A 324 -19.60 -8.44 -5.48
N GLY A 325 -18.84 -7.59 -6.17
CA GLY A 325 -17.39 -7.73 -6.29
C GLY A 325 -16.70 -7.73 -4.93
N ALA A 326 -17.10 -6.84 -4.02
CA ALA A 326 -16.52 -6.75 -2.67
C ALA A 326 -16.68 -8.03 -1.85
N LEU A 327 -17.87 -8.66 -1.88
CA LEU A 327 -18.14 -9.92 -1.20
C LEU A 327 -17.27 -11.06 -1.75
N PHE A 328 -17.20 -11.21 -3.08
CA PHE A 328 -16.37 -12.23 -3.71
C PHE A 328 -14.88 -12.02 -3.45
N ILE A 329 -14.40 -10.77 -3.54
CA ILE A 329 -13.01 -10.43 -3.19
C ILE A 329 -12.70 -10.85 -1.76
N GLY A 330 -13.58 -10.53 -0.80
CA GLY A 330 -13.41 -10.92 0.61
C GLY A 330 -13.33 -12.43 0.83
N ILE A 331 -14.19 -13.21 0.17
CA ILE A 331 -14.15 -14.68 0.26
C ILE A 331 -12.86 -15.23 -0.35
N ILE A 332 -12.54 -14.83 -1.58
CA ILE A 332 -11.42 -15.39 -2.34
C ILE A 332 -10.10 -15.06 -1.63
N VAL A 333 -9.90 -13.80 -1.21
CA VAL A 333 -8.64 -13.42 -0.56
C VAL A 333 -8.44 -14.14 0.77
N ALA A 334 -9.48 -14.33 1.58
CA ALA A 334 -9.36 -15.05 2.85
C ALA A 334 -8.90 -16.50 2.62
N ILE A 335 -9.44 -17.17 1.61
CA ILE A 335 -9.00 -18.52 1.22
C ILE A 335 -7.54 -18.49 0.77
N VAL A 336 -7.18 -17.63 -0.18
CA VAL A 336 -5.84 -17.60 -0.78
C VAL A 336 -4.76 -17.21 0.24
N CYS A 337 -5.00 -16.19 1.05
CA CYS A 337 -4.08 -15.77 2.11
C CYS A 337 -3.99 -16.82 3.23
N TYR A 338 -5.09 -17.46 3.64
CA TYR A 338 -5.03 -18.58 4.59
C TYR A 338 -4.16 -19.71 4.04
N MET A 339 -4.32 -20.05 2.74
CA MET A 339 -3.49 -21.07 2.11
C MET A 339 -2.00 -20.70 2.12
N SER A 340 -1.68 -19.43 1.87
CA SER A 340 -0.31 -18.93 1.94
C SER A 340 0.29 -19.03 3.35
N VAL A 341 -0.46 -18.58 4.36
CA VAL A 341 0.01 -18.51 5.75
C VAL A 341 0.10 -19.90 6.39
N ALA A 342 -0.95 -20.71 6.25
CA ALA A 342 -1.05 -21.99 6.92
C ALA A 342 -0.24 -23.12 6.24
N PHE A 343 -0.13 -23.09 4.91
CA PHE A 343 0.47 -24.20 4.15
C PHE A 343 1.72 -23.81 3.37
N LEU A 344 1.67 -22.73 2.57
CA LEU A 344 2.79 -22.36 1.69
C LEU A 344 4.06 -22.03 2.50
N LYS A 345 3.93 -21.22 3.55
CA LYS A 345 5.03 -20.88 4.46
C LYS A 345 5.71 -22.10 5.07
N LYS A 346 4.91 -23.05 5.55
CA LYS A 346 5.42 -24.31 6.11
C LYS A 346 6.08 -25.19 5.05
N ALA A 347 5.50 -25.28 3.86
CA ALA A 347 6.01 -26.09 2.76
C ALA A 347 7.35 -25.57 2.21
N LEU A 348 7.50 -24.24 2.11
CA LEU A 348 8.71 -23.59 1.59
C LEU A 348 9.75 -23.27 2.69
N GLY A 349 9.36 -23.35 3.97
CA GLY A 349 10.27 -23.25 5.11
C GLY A 349 10.83 -21.84 5.38
N TYR A 350 10.28 -20.79 4.78
CA TYR A 350 10.71 -19.41 5.05
C TYR A 350 10.17 -18.88 6.39
N ASP A 351 10.88 -17.93 6.99
CA ASP A 351 10.52 -17.27 8.26
C ASP A 351 10.12 -15.80 8.03
N ASP A 352 8.94 -15.63 7.43
CA ASP A 352 8.21 -14.36 7.41
C ASP A 352 7.56 -14.18 8.79
N ALA A 353 8.09 -13.25 9.60
CA ALA A 353 7.86 -13.30 11.04
C ALA A 353 6.40 -13.12 11.46
N LEU A 354 5.67 -12.23 10.79
CA LEU A 354 4.27 -11.86 11.06
C LEU A 354 3.36 -12.05 9.83
N ASP A 355 3.77 -12.90 8.90
CA ASP A 355 3.01 -13.25 7.70
C ASP A 355 2.75 -12.05 6.76
N THR A 356 3.67 -11.08 6.72
CA THR A 356 3.56 -9.89 5.87
C THR A 356 3.47 -10.26 4.39
N PHE A 357 4.25 -11.23 3.92
CA PHE A 357 4.14 -11.72 2.55
C PHE A 357 2.79 -12.43 2.31
N GLY A 358 2.40 -13.32 3.23
CA GLY A 358 1.19 -14.12 3.12
C GLY A 358 -0.10 -13.30 3.14
N VAL A 359 -0.09 -12.12 3.76
CA VAL A 359 -1.24 -11.22 3.82
C VAL A 359 -1.13 -10.09 2.81
N HIS A 360 -0.02 -9.33 2.79
CA HIS A 360 0.10 -8.13 1.94
C HIS A 360 0.49 -8.45 0.50
N ALA A 361 1.49 -9.31 0.27
CA ALA A 361 1.88 -9.64 -1.11
C ALA A 361 0.79 -10.45 -1.80
N VAL A 362 0.43 -11.58 -1.19
CA VAL A 362 -0.56 -12.50 -1.75
C VAL A 362 -1.93 -11.83 -1.82
N GLY A 363 -2.34 -11.10 -0.79
CA GLY A 363 -3.59 -10.36 -0.80
C GLY A 363 -3.59 -9.21 -1.81
N GLY A 364 -2.51 -8.43 -1.89
CA GLY A 364 -2.39 -7.30 -2.81
C GLY A 364 -2.40 -7.73 -4.27
N MET A 365 -1.67 -8.80 -4.60
CA MET A 365 -1.68 -9.40 -5.94
C MET A 365 -3.05 -9.99 -6.28
N THR A 366 -3.67 -10.72 -5.34
CA THR A 366 -5.02 -11.27 -5.53
C THR A 366 -6.03 -10.15 -5.76
N GLY A 367 -6.00 -9.11 -4.93
CA GLY A 367 -6.84 -7.92 -5.07
C GLY A 367 -6.66 -7.24 -6.42
N ALA A 368 -5.42 -6.98 -6.84
CA ALA A 368 -5.13 -6.32 -8.11
C ALA A 368 -5.65 -7.11 -9.32
N LEU A 369 -5.53 -8.45 -9.29
CA LEU A 369 -6.10 -9.33 -10.32
C LEU A 369 -7.63 -9.31 -10.28
N LEU A 370 -8.23 -9.44 -9.10
CA LEU A 370 -9.69 -9.42 -8.93
C LEU A 370 -10.30 -8.05 -9.27
N THR A 371 -9.55 -6.95 -9.17
CA THR A 371 -9.96 -5.65 -9.73
C THR A 371 -10.23 -5.77 -11.23
N GLY A 372 -9.36 -6.45 -12.00
CA GLY A 372 -9.56 -6.68 -13.44
C GLY A 372 -10.71 -7.65 -13.76
N VAL A 373 -11.16 -8.43 -12.77
CA VAL A 373 -12.34 -9.30 -12.89
C VAL A 373 -13.61 -8.53 -12.61
N PHE A 374 -13.64 -7.77 -11.51
CA PHE A 374 -14.85 -7.20 -10.93
C PHE A 374 -15.02 -5.69 -11.13
N CYS A 375 -14.12 -4.99 -11.84
CA CYS A 375 -14.34 -3.57 -12.13
C CYS A 375 -15.63 -3.37 -12.93
N ASN A 376 -16.54 -2.58 -12.36
CA ASN A 376 -17.86 -2.33 -12.86
C ASN A 376 -17.84 -1.08 -13.76
N PRO A 377 -18.37 -1.13 -15.00
CA PRO A 377 -18.42 0.03 -15.90
C PRO A 377 -19.11 1.26 -15.31
N ASP A 378 -20.01 1.09 -14.35
CA ASP A 378 -20.78 2.18 -13.75
C ASP A 378 -20.04 2.85 -12.57
N ILE A 379 -18.86 2.34 -12.18
CA ILE A 379 -18.11 2.78 -10.99
C ILE A 379 -16.66 3.15 -11.36
N GLY A 380 -16.21 4.31 -10.88
CA GLY A 380 -14.80 4.71 -10.88
C GLY A 380 -14.44 5.85 -11.82
N ALA A 381 -13.21 6.35 -11.66
CA ALA A 381 -12.67 7.46 -12.44
C ALA A 381 -12.10 6.97 -13.78
N TYR A 382 -12.43 7.71 -14.85
CA TYR A 382 -12.06 7.34 -16.21
C TYR A 382 -10.77 8.05 -16.65
N PHE A 383 -9.59 7.44 -16.44
CA PHE A 383 -8.33 8.04 -16.92
C PHE A 383 -8.33 8.29 -18.44
N SER A 384 -9.06 7.48 -19.19
CA SER A 384 -9.21 7.59 -20.66
C SER A 384 -10.57 8.15 -21.10
N GLY A 385 -11.40 8.63 -20.16
CA GLY A 385 -12.79 9.03 -20.44
C GLY A 385 -13.72 7.86 -20.83
N LYS A 386 -13.24 6.62 -20.79
CA LYS A 386 -14.02 5.40 -21.08
C LYS A 386 -14.17 4.52 -19.84
N PRO A 387 -15.33 3.88 -19.63
CA PRO A 387 -15.50 2.88 -18.56
C PRO A 387 -14.45 1.77 -18.60
N VAL A 388 -13.89 1.44 -17.44
CA VAL A 388 -13.14 0.20 -17.27
C VAL A 388 -14.14 -0.92 -17.09
N GLN A 389 -13.95 -2.03 -17.82
CA GLN A 389 -14.84 -3.18 -17.72
C GLN A 389 -14.06 -4.42 -17.32
N GLY A 390 -14.52 -5.05 -16.24
CA GLY A 390 -13.98 -6.31 -15.78
C GLY A 390 -14.56 -7.48 -16.54
N VAL A 391 -13.87 -8.62 -16.44
CA VAL A 391 -14.28 -9.90 -17.05
C VAL A 391 -15.71 -10.26 -16.66
N PHE A 392 -16.09 -10.04 -15.40
CA PHE A 392 -17.39 -10.44 -14.86
C PHE A 392 -18.56 -9.72 -15.54
N TYR A 393 -18.40 -8.44 -15.88
CA TYR A 393 -19.47 -7.61 -16.45
C TYR A 393 -19.51 -7.60 -17.97
N SER A 394 -18.36 -7.80 -18.62
CA SER A 394 -18.22 -7.60 -20.07
C SER A 394 -17.74 -8.83 -20.84
N GLY A 395 -17.21 -9.84 -20.15
CA GLY A 395 -16.46 -10.94 -20.77
C GLY A 395 -15.11 -10.52 -21.36
N ASN A 396 -14.71 -9.24 -21.24
CA ASN A 396 -13.46 -8.74 -21.77
C ASN A 396 -12.29 -9.02 -20.81
N TRP A 397 -11.25 -9.70 -21.32
CA TRP A 397 -10.07 -10.12 -20.56
C TRP A 397 -8.93 -9.10 -20.56
N THR A 398 -9.03 -8.03 -21.35
CA THR A 398 -7.93 -7.05 -21.49
C THR A 398 -7.55 -6.46 -20.14
N GLN A 399 -8.50 -5.97 -19.34
CA GLN A 399 -8.16 -5.32 -18.09
C GLN A 399 -7.49 -6.29 -17.10
N LEU A 400 -7.95 -7.54 -17.03
CA LEU A 400 -7.30 -8.56 -16.20
C LEU A 400 -5.85 -8.84 -16.67
N GLY A 401 -5.62 -8.89 -17.99
CA GLY A 401 -4.28 -9.04 -18.55
C GLY A 401 -3.35 -7.88 -18.20
N ILE A 402 -3.87 -6.65 -18.24
CA ILE A 402 -3.15 -5.44 -17.82
C ILE A 402 -2.79 -5.51 -16.34
N GLN A 403 -3.76 -5.83 -15.46
CA GLN A 403 -3.50 -5.96 -14.03
C GLN A 403 -2.45 -7.04 -13.75
N ALA A 404 -2.50 -8.18 -14.44
CA ALA A 404 -1.51 -9.25 -14.30
C ALA A 404 -0.11 -8.80 -14.70
N ALA A 405 0.03 -8.07 -15.83
CA ALA A 405 1.30 -7.49 -16.22
C ALA A 405 1.80 -6.45 -15.20
N SER A 406 0.92 -5.60 -14.68
CA SER A 406 1.26 -4.61 -13.65
C SER A 406 1.70 -5.26 -12.33
N VAL A 407 1.07 -6.36 -11.91
CA VAL A 407 1.54 -7.16 -10.77
C VAL A 407 2.96 -7.67 -10.99
N LEU A 408 3.26 -8.23 -12.17
CA LEU A 408 4.61 -8.73 -12.48
C LEU A 408 5.66 -7.61 -12.45
N VAL A 409 5.33 -6.43 -13.00
CA VAL A 409 6.21 -5.26 -12.93
C VAL A 409 6.45 -4.84 -11.47
N ALA A 410 5.39 -4.76 -10.66
CA ALA A 410 5.51 -4.40 -9.24
C ALA A 410 6.36 -5.40 -8.46
N VAL A 411 6.17 -6.71 -8.70
CA VAL A 411 6.99 -7.78 -8.13
C VAL A 411 8.46 -7.62 -8.53
N LEU A 412 8.74 -7.38 -9.82
CA LEU A 412 10.11 -7.23 -10.31
C LEU A 412 10.81 -6.02 -9.68
N ILE A 413 10.15 -4.86 -9.63
CA ILE A 413 10.68 -3.64 -9.02
C ILE A 413 10.93 -3.88 -7.52
N ALA A 414 9.99 -4.52 -6.81
CA ALA A 414 10.15 -4.84 -5.40
C ALA A 414 11.32 -5.81 -5.16
N VAL A 415 11.45 -6.88 -5.95
CA VAL A 415 12.56 -7.85 -5.81
C VAL A 415 13.91 -7.18 -6.05
N VAL A 416 14.08 -6.52 -7.20
CA VAL A 416 15.35 -5.91 -7.59
C VAL A 416 15.69 -4.76 -6.63
N GLY A 417 14.74 -3.87 -6.37
CA GLY A 417 14.95 -2.72 -5.50
C GLY A 417 15.17 -3.12 -4.03
N THR A 418 14.58 -4.19 -3.52
CA THR A 418 14.91 -4.68 -2.17
C THR A 418 16.30 -5.26 -2.10
N ILE A 419 16.74 -6.03 -3.10
CA ILE A 419 18.11 -6.54 -3.15
C ILE A 419 19.12 -5.40 -3.18
N LEU A 420 18.87 -4.36 -4.00
CA LEU A 420 19.71 -3.17 -4.05
C LEU A 420 19.69 -2.40 -2.72
N SER A 421 18.52 -2.23 -2.12
CA SER A 421 18.36 -1.54 -0.83
C SER A 421 19.15 -2.25 0.27
N TYR A 422 19.00 -3.58 0.39
CA TYR A 422 19.78 -4.39 1.31
C TYR A 422 21.28 -4.29 1.04
N GLY A 423 21.67 -4.35 -0.24
CA GLY A 423 23.04 -4.23 -0.72
C GLY A 423 23.69 -2.89 -0.36
N ILE A 424 22.93 -1.79 -0.37
CA ILE A 424 23.39 -0.47 0.04
C ILE A 424 23.45 -0.40 1.57
N THR A 425 22.40 -0.84 2.29
CA THR A 425 22.36 -0.82 3.75
C THR A 425 23.54 -1.55 4.38
N ARG A 426 23.92 -2.71 3.85
CA ARG A 426 25.04 -3.52 4.36
C ARG A 426 26.43 -2.88 4.21
N ILE A 427 26.57 -1.84 3.39
CA ILE A 427 27.82 -1.08 3.25
C ILE A 427 28.05 -0.22 4.51
N PHE A 428 26.97 0.28 5.12
CA PHE A 428 27.04 1.22 6.23
C PHE A 428 26.95 0.55 7.61
N THR A 429 26.25 -0.59 7.71
CA THR A 429 26.02 -1.25 9.00
C THR A 429 25.71 -2.74 8.85
N LYS A 430 25.80 -3.48 9.96
CA LYS A 430 25.36 -4.86 10.02
C LYS A 430 23.84 -4.94 9.99
N VAL A 431 23.29 -5.62 8.99
CA VAL A 431 21.83 -5.68 8.78
C VAL A 431 21.13 -6.54 9.82
N ARG A 432 21.71 -7.70 10.16
CA ARG A 432 21.18 -8.63 11.16
C ARG A 432 21.95 -8.50 12.47
N VAL A 433 21.24 -8.51 13.59
CA VAL A 433 21.86 -8.51 14.94
C VAL A 433 22.65 -9.81 15.20
N GLU A 434 23.47 -9.84 16.24
CA GLU A 434 24.15 -11.09 16.65
C GLU A 434 23.15 -12.14 17.16
N PRO A 435 23.41 -13.45 16.96
CA PRO A 435 22.51 -14.51 17.43
C PRO A 435 22.18 -14.42 18.93
N GLN A 436 23.14 -13.99 19.75
CA GLN A 436 22.94 -13.81 21.19
C GLN A 436 21.97 -12.65 21.49
N GLU A 437 21.98 -11.59 20.68
CA GLU A 437 21.05 -10.46 20.83
C GLU A 437 19.62 -10.88 20.47
N GLU A 438 19.43 -11.76 19.47
CA GLU A 438 18.12 -12.35 19.18
C GLU A 438 17.60 -13.19 20.35
N VAL A 439 18.48 -13.92 21.05
CA VAL A 439 18.14 -14.74 22.21
C VAL A 439 17.80 -13.87 23.42
N THR A 440 18.58 -12.82 23.69
CA THR A 440 18.34 -11.88 24.80
C THR A 440 17.10 -11.02 24.58
N GLY A 441 16.91 -10.50 23.36
CA GLY A 441 15.81 -9.60 23.00
C GLY A 441 16.30 -8.21 22.58
N LEU A 442 15.71 -7.71 21.49
CA LEU A 442 16.14 -6.48 20.83
C LEU A 442 15.78 -5.24 21.64
N ASP A 443 14.77 -5.30 22.51
CA ASP A 443 14.40 -4.17 23.37
C ASP A 443 15.59 -3.78 24.27
N GLN A 444 16.17 -4.77 24.95
CA GLN A 444 17.34 -4.54 25.80
C GLN A 444 18.59 -4.24 24.96
N CYS A 445 18.85 -5.03 23.91
CA CYS A 445 20.10 -4.96 23.17
C CYS A 445 20.23 -3.70 22.30
N LEU A 446 19.14 -3.23 21.70
CA LEU A 446 19.16 -2.13 20.73
C LEU A 446 18.66 -0.81 21.31
N LEU A 447 17.75 -0.84 22.29
CA LEU A 447 17.13 0.36 22.86
C LEU A 447 17.58 0.63 24.31
N GLY A 448 18.20 -0.35 24.98
CA GLY A 448 18.53 -0.25 26.40
C GLY A 448 17.30 -0.26 27.32
N GLU A 449 16.13 -0.60 26.77
CA GLU A 449 14.84 -0.57 27.47
C GLU A 449 14.38 -2.01 27.80
N LYS A 450 13.67 -2.16 28.91
CA LYS A 450 12.97 -3.40 29.24
C LYS A 450 11.56 -3.08 29.71
N GLN A 451 10.58 -3.82 29.21
CA GLN A 451 9.30 -3.88 29.91
C GLN A 451 9.51 -4.55 31.27
N GLY A 452 9.11 -3.89 32.35
CA GLY A 452 9.20 -4.44 33.71
C GLY A 452 8.50 -5.80 33.79
N GLU A 453 9.06 -6.74 34.54
CA GLU A 453 8.44 -8.03 34.82
C GLU A 453 7.13 -7.79 35.59
N ARG A 454 6.05 -8.48 35.20
CA ARG A 454 4.77 -8.45 35.94
C ARG A 454 4.69 -9.71 36.76
#